data_AF-A0A256YPN1-F1
#
_entry.id   AF-A0A256YPN1-F1
#
_cell.length_a   1.000
_cell.length_b   1.000
_cell.length_c   1.000
_cell.angle_alpha   90.00
_cell.angle_beta   90.00
_cell.angle_gamma   90.00
#
_symmetry.space_group_name_H-M   'P 1'
#
loop_
_entity.id
_entity.type
_entity.pdbx_description
1 polymer ?
#
loop_
_entity_poly.entity_id
_entity_poly.type
_entity_poly.pdbx_seq_one_letter_code
_entity_poly.pdbx_strand_id
1 'polypeptide(L)'
;MAEEKEVSQEKLPEEEKKKLEEAVKEIDEIEKKRQEILEKWKPKTKLGKMVLEGKIKSIDEILEKGLKIKEPEIVDYLIPDLKQELILIGGRTGKGGGIQRIPVRITAKVTKSGKRFHYTFFAVVGNENGIIGMGKGRSNEPRIALQKAIRNAKLNLIKVKRGCGSWECGCGTEHSIPYKVEGKCGSVRVVLMPAPKGVGLVANDEAKKIFRLAGIKDIWMKSFGVTATRMNFAKAIFNALKKLYVYERK
;
A
#
# COMPACT_ATOMS: atom_id res chain seq x y z
N MET A 1 -47.07 45.87 -1.91
CA MET A 1 -46.43 45.57 -0.62
C MET A 1 -45.95 44.13 -0.69
N ALA A 2 -44.66 43.97 -1.03
CA ALA A 2 -43.64 43.34 -0.17
C ALA A 2 -43.63 41.82 -0.35
N GLU A 3 -42.90 41.35 -1.36
CA GLU A 3 -41.53 40.78 -1.22
C GLU A 3 -41.61 39.28 -0.94
N GLU A 4 -41.67 38.52 -2.04
CA GLU A 4 -41.20 37.15 -2.07
C GLU A 4 -39.74 37.15 -1.64
N LYS A 5 -39.46 36.64 -0.44
CA LYS A 5 -38.10 36.39 0.01
C LYS A 5 -37.51 35.28 -0.86
N GLU A 6 -36.85 35.68 -1.94
CA GLU A 6 -35.85 34.86 -2.59
C GLU A 6 -34.86 34.41 -1.51
N VAL A 7 -34.90 33.12 -1.20
CA VAL A 7 -33.88 32.44 -0.40
C VAL A 7 -32.58 32.60 -1.18
N SER A 8 -31.82 33.61 -0.80
CA SER A 8 -30.50 33.92 -1.32
C SER A 8 -29.65 32.66 -1.30
N GLN A 9 -29.40 32.12 -2.49
CA GLN A 9 -28.37 31.12 -2.72
C GLN A 9 -27.05 31.72 -2.22
N GLU A 10 -26.59 31.29 -1.05
CA GLU A 10 -25.23 31.55 -0.61
C GLU A 10 -24.30 30.99 -1.68
N LYS A 11 -23.75 31.88 -2.51
CA LYS A 11 -22.82 31.53 -3.57
C LYS A 11 -21.57 30.98 -2.89
N LEU A 12 -21.43 29.65 -2.88
CA LEU A 12 -20.18 29.02 -2.44
C LEU A 12 -19.00 29.66 -3.19
N PRO A 13 -17.89 29.97 -2.50
CA PRO A 13 -16.72 30.65 -3.07
C PRO A 13 -16.20 29.92 -4.33
N GLU A 14 -15.71 30.68 -5.31
CA GLU A 14 -15.23 30.14 -6.60
C GLU A 14 -14.12 29.08 -6.45
N GLU A 15 -13.33 29.16 -5.38
CA GLU A 15 -12.32 28.15 -5.02
C GLU A 15 -12.93 26.79 -4.66
N GLU A 16 -14.07 26.76 -3.98
CA GLU A 16 -14.77 25.51 -3.64
C GLU A 16 -15.42 24.90 -4.88
N LYS A 17 -15.97 25.74 -5.78
CA LYS A 17 -16.50 25.27 -7.08
C LYS A 17 -15.41 24.62 -7.92
N LYS A 18 -14.21 25.21 -7.97
CA LYS A 18 -13.06 24.66 -8.70
C LYS A 18 -12.58 23.34 -8.10
N LYS A 19 -12.50 23.23 -6.77
CA LYS A 19 -12.19 21.97 -6.07
C LYS A 19 -13.25 20.89 -6.33
N LEU A 20 -14.52 21.25 -6.35
CA LEU A 20 -15.62 20.34 -6.67
C LEU A 20 -15.54 19.87 -8.12
N GLU A 21 -15.24 20.76 -9.06
CA GLU A 21 -15.10 20.43 -10.48
C GLU A 21 -13.88 19.51 -10.74
N GLU A 22 -12.76 19.74 -10.04
CA GLU A 22 -11.60 18.85 -10.05
C GLU A 22 -11.93 17.46 -9.46
N ALA A 23 -12.68 17.41 -8.35
CA ALA A 23 -13.12 16.15 -7.75
C ALA A 23 -14.08 15.37 -8.67
N VAL A 24 -15.01 16.05 -9.35
CA VAL A 24 -15.92 15.41 -10.33
C VAL A 24 -15.14 14.81 -11.50
N LYS A 25 -14.13 15.52 -12.02
CA LYS A 25 -13.25 14.99 -13.09
C LYS A 25 -12.48 13.75 -12.63
N GLU A 26 -12.00 13.74 -11.39
CA GLU A 26 -11.30 12.58 -10.81
C GLU A 26 -12.24 11.37 -10.67
N ILE A 27 -13.50 11.59 -10.27
CA ILE A 27 -14.54 10.55 -10.21
C ILE A 27 -14.85 9.98 -11.61
N ASP A 28 -15.01 10.82 -12.63
CA ASP A 28 -15.27 10.38 -14.01
C ASP A 28 -14.12 9.55 -14.59
N GLU A 29 -12.86 9.92 -14.32
CA GLU A 29 -11.70 9.14 -14.72
C GLU A 29 -11.64 7.77 -14.03
N ILE A 30 -12.02 7.73 -12.75
CA ILE A 30 -12.10 6.50 -11.97
C ILE A 30 -13.16 5.57 -12.56
N GLU A 31 -14.34 6.09 -12.90
CA GLU A 31 -15.43 5.29 -13.50
C GLU A 31 -15.04 4.75 -14.87
N LYS A 32 -14.39 5.55 -15.73
CA LYS A 32 -13.87 5.10 -17.03
C LYS A 32 -12.87 3.96 -16.87
N LYS A 33 -11.89 4.09 -15.97
CA LYS A 33 -10.94 3.00 -15.67
C LYS A 33 -11.67 1.73 -15.22
N ARG A 34 -12.70 1.87 -14.39
CA ARG A 34 -13.49 0.74 -13.90
C ARG A 34 -14.23 0.02 -15.02
N GLN A 35 -14.81 0.77 -15.95
CA GLN A 35 -15.49 0.23 -17.13
C GLN A 35 -14.50 -0.51 -18.06
N GLU A 36 -13.33 0.06 -18.35
CA GLU A 36 -12.31 -0.61 -19.15
C GLU A 36 -11.84 -1.94 -18.52
N ILE A 37 -11.74 -1.98 -17.20
CA ILE A 37 -11.38 -3.20 -16.47
C ILE A 37 -12.50 -4.24 -16.60
N LEU A 38 -13.76 -3.82 -16.47
CA LEU A 38 -14.93 -4.70 -16.57
C LEU A 38 -14.98 -5.42 -17.93
N GLU A 39 -14.73 -4.70 -19.02
CA GLU A 39 -14.76 -5.27 -20.38
C GLU A 39 -13.65 -6.31 -20.59
N LYS A 40 -12.48 -6.09 -19.99
CA LYS A 40 -11.33 -6.99 -20.09
C LYS A 40 -11.41 -8.18 -19.13
N TRP A 41 -12.08 -8.02 -17.99
CA TRP A 41 -12.04 -8.98 -16.90
C TRP A 41 -13.18 -10.00 -16.96
N LYS A 42 -12.82 -11.25 -17.28
CA LYS A 42 -13.70 -12.42 -17.15
C LYS A 42 -13.32 -13.21 -15.89
N PRO A 43 -14.11 -13.15 -14.79
CA PRO A 43 -13.74 -13.76 -13.52
C PRO A 43 -13.78 -15.29 -13.62
N LYS A 44 -12.72 -15.95 -13.14
CA LYS A 44 -12.63 -17.41 -13.07
C LYS A 44 -12.97 -17.92 -11.67
N THR A 45 -12.74 -17.12 -10.63
CA THR A 45 -12.99 -17.52 -9.25
C THR A 45 -14.42 -17.25 -8.79
N LYS A 46 -14.91 -18.02 -7.80
CA LYS A 46 -16.20 -17.76 -7.14
C LYS A 46 -16.27 -16.34 -6.56
N LEU A 47 -15.16 -15.89 -5.98
CA LEU A 47 -15.06 -14.54 -5.42
C LEU A 47 -15.12 -13.47 -6.51
N GLY A 48 -14.44 -13.65 -7.63
CA GLY A 48 -14.54 -12.75 -8.78
C GLY A 48 -15.97 -12.64 -9.31
N LYS A 49 -16.70 -13.76 -9.39
CA LYS A 49 -18.13 -13.75 -9.77
C LYS A 49 -19.00 -12.99 -8.75
N MET A 50 -18.79 -13.22 -7.45
CA MET A 50 -19.53 -12.49 -6.40
C MET A 50 -19.30 -10.98 -6.42
N VAL A 51 -18.09 -10.55 -6.76
CA VAL A 51 -17.75 -9.13 -6.91
C VAL A 51 -18.42 -8.54 -8.14
N LEU A 52 -18.40 -9.26 -9.27
CA LEU A 52 -19.07 -8.83 -10.50
C LEU A 52 -20.60 -8.77 -10.35
N GLU A 53 -21.18 -9.73 -9.62
CA GLU A 53 -22.60 -9.75 -9.26
C GLU A 53 -22.99 -8.63 -8.27
N GLY A 54 -22.02 -7.88 -7.73
CA GLY A 54 -22.26 -6.77 -6.79
C GLY A 54 -22.60 -7.21 -5.36
N LYS A 55 -22.45 -8.51 -5.02
CA LYS A 55 -22.66 -9.03 -3.66
C LYS A 55 -21.63 -8.52 -2.66
N ILE A 56 -20.44 -8.16 -3.15
CA ILE A 56 -19.35 -7.61 -2.36
C ILE A 56 -18.97 -6.27 -2.97
N LYS A 57 -19.20 -5.19 -2.23
CA LYS A 57 -18.94 -3.82 -2.69
C LYS A 57 -17.60 -3.29 -2.20
N SER A 58 -17.10 -3.82 -1.07
CA SER A 58 -15.90 -3.33 -0.41
C SER A 58 -14.86 -4.44 -0.21
N ILE A 59 -13.59 -4.06 -0.34
CA ILE A 59 -12.44 -4.92 -0.05
C ILE A 59 -12.39 -5.33 1.43
N ASP A 60 -12.85 -4.47 2.33
CA ASP A 60 -12.89 -4.72 3.77
C ASP A 60 -13.70 -5.98 4.10
N GLU A 61 -14.86 -6.16 3.45
CA GLU A 61 -15.68 -7.36 3.63
C GLU A 61 -14.94 -8.63 3.22
N ILE A 62 -14.12 -8.58 2.17
CA ILE A 62 -13.32 -9.71 1.69
C ILE A 62 -12.28 -10.08 2.76
N LEU A 63 -11.62 -9.06 3.30
CA LEU A 63 -10.55 -9.24 4.28
C LEU A 63 -11.10 -9.71 5.64
N GLU A 64 -12.28 -9.24 6.05
CA GLU A 64 -12.97 -9.64 7.28
C GLU A 64 -13.53 -11.06 7.20
N LYS A 65 -14.09 -11.45 6.05
CA LYS A 65 -14.50 -12.84 5.78
C LYS A 65 -13.29 -13.78 5.61
N GLY A 66 -12.07 -13.25 5.58
CA GLY A 66 -10.84 -14.02 5.43
C GLY A 66 -10.67 -14.69 4.06
N LEU A 67 -11.42 -14.25 3.05
CA LEU A 67 -11.38 -14.85 1.72
C LEU A 67 -10.08 -14.49 1.01
N LYS A 68 -9.44 -15.50 0.41
CA LYS A 68 -8.16 -15.31 -0.27
C LYS A 68 -8.35 -14.79 -1.69
N ILE A 69 -7.80 -13.60 -1.96
CA ILE A 69 -7.76 -13.00 -3.29
C ILE A 69 -6.75 -13.78 -4.16
N LYS A 70 -7.19 -14.24 -5.34
CA LYS A 70 -6.36 -14.96 -6.32
C LYS A 70 -6.25 -14.24 -7.66
N GLU A 71 -7.16 -13.32 -7.94
CA GLU A 71 -7.19 -12.51 -9.16
C GLU A 71 -6.86 -11.05 -8.77
N PRO A 72 -5.75 -10.45 -9.27
CA PRO A 72 -5.44 -9.06 -8.98
C PRO A 72 -6.51 -8.09 -9.50
N GLU A 73 -7.25 -8.49 -10.54
CA GLU A 73 -8.28 -7.67 -11.19
C GLU A 73 -9.43 -7.32 -10.24
N ILE A 74 -9.70 -8.18 -9.24
CA ILE A 74 -10.67 -7.89 -8.17
C ILE A 74 -10.29 -6.61 -7.42
N VAL A 75 -9.01 -6.44 -7.11
CA VAL A 75 -8.51 -5.28 -6.38
C VAL A 75 -8.65 -4.03 -7.25
N ASP A 76 -8.32 -4.15 -8.53
CA ASP A 76 -8.38 -3.03 -9.48
C ASP A 76 -9.82 -2.54 -9.69
N TYR A 77 -10.79 -3.46 -9.62
CA TYR A 77 -12.21 -3.11 -9.70
C TYR A 77 -12.75 -2.47 -8.41
N LEU A 78 -12.28 -2.92 -7.25
CA LEU A 78 -12.76 -2.44 -5.93
C LEU A 78 -12.06 -1.16 -5.47
N ILE A 79 -10.79 -0.98 -5.82
CA ILE A 79 -9.94 0.15 -5.42
C ILE A 79 -9.18 0.65 -6.66
N PRO A 80 -9.79 1.50 -7.49
CA PRO A 80 -9.16 2.02 -8.70
C PRO A 80 -8.07 3.08 -8.42
N ASP A 81 -8.10 3.72 -7.26
CA ASP A 81 -7.18 4.77 -6.78
C ASP A 81 -5.88 4.24 -6.14
N LEU A 82 -5.56 2.97 -6.40
CA LEU A 82 -4.50 2.26 -5.70
C LEU A 82 -3.08 2.75 -6.09
N LYS A 83 -2.41 3.42 -5.15
CA LYS A 83 -1.03 3.92 -5.31
C LYS A 83 -0.01 2.77 -5.22
N GLN A 84 1.08 2.91 -5.97
CA GLN A 84 2.13 1.89 -6.06
C GLN A 84 3.50 2.55 -5.92
N GLU A 85 4.32 2.00 -5.03
CA GLU A 85 5.71 2.42 -4.87
C GLU A 85 6.67 1.23 -4.90
N LEU A 86 7.91 1.50 -5.31
CA LEU A 86 8.98 0.50 -5.35
C LEU A 86 9.96 0.73 -4.21
N ILE A 87 10.32 -0.37 -3.54
CA ILE A 87 11.37 -0.36 -2.53
C ILE A 87 12.74 -0.42 -3.22
N LEU A 88 13.66 0.42 -2.75
CA LEU A 88 15.03 0.48 -3.27
C LEU A 88 15.88 -0.69 -2.77
N ILE A 89 15.76 -1.85 -3.41
CA ILE A 89 16.48 -3.06 -2.97
C ILE A 89 17.92 -3.11 -3.52
N GLY A 90 18.11 -2.59 -4.72
CA GLY A 90 19.35 -2.65 -5.46
C GLY A 90 20.37 -1.62 -4.97
N GLY A 91 21.59 -1.81 -5.44
CA GLY A 91 22.66 -0.85 -5.26
C GLY A 91 23.72 -1.08 -6.32
N ARG A 92 24.24 0.00 -6.91
CA ARG A 92 25.51 -0.02 -7.63
C ARG A 92 26.54 0.70 -6.79
N THR A 93 27.71 0.12 -6.64
CA THR A 93 28.85 0.80 -6.03
C THR A 93 29.29 1.89 -7.01
N GLY A 94 29.22 3.15 -6.58
CA GLY A 94 29.75 4.29 -7.32
C GLY A 94 31.28 4.32 -7.28
N LYS A 95 31.88 5.17 -8.11
CA LYS A 95 33.35 5.31 -8.23
C LYS A 95 34.05 5.73 -6.92
N GLY A 96 33.30 6.26 -5.93
CA GLY A 96 33.81 6.67 -4.61
C GLY A 96 33.33 5.80 -3.44
N GLY A 97 32.96 4.53 -3.66
CA GLY A 97 32.54 3.61 -2.59
C GLY A 97 31.12 3.82 -2.05
N GLY A 98 30.47 4.95 -2.35
CA GLY A 98 29.06 5.18 -2.07
C GLY A 98 28.14 4.24 -2.87
N ILE A 99 27.06 3.77 -2.26
CA ILE A 99 26.10 2.89 -2.93
C ILE A 99 24.93 3.72 -3.46
N GLN A 100 24.84 3.88 -4.78
CA GLN A 100 23.66 4.47 -5.41
C GLN A 100 22.54 3.43 -5.43
N ARG A 101 21.42 3.74 -4.77
CA ARG A 101 20.30 2.83 -4.60
C ARG A 101 19.36 2.88 -5.80
N ILE A 102 18.91 1.70 -6.23
CA ILE A 102 18.07 1.50 -7.42
C ILE A 102 16.93 0.54 -7.03
N PRO A 103 15.70 0.69 -7.54
CA PRO A 103 14.58 -0.21 -7.21
C PRO A 103 14.80 -1.68 -7.63
N VAL A 104 15.71 -1.94 -8.57
CA VAL A 104 15.95 -3.28 -9.11
C VAL A 104 17.14 -3.97 -8.45
N ARG A 105 16.95 -5.22 -8.01
CA ARG A 105 18.05 -6.12 -7.67
C ARG A 105 18.36 -7.01 -8.85
N ILE A 106 19.59 -6.95 -9.35
CA ILE A 106 20.10 -7.84 -10.40
C ILE A 106 20.82 -9.00 -9.73
N THR A 107 20.42 -10.22 -10.05
CA THR A 107 21.06 -11.45 -9.55
C THR A 107 21.49 -12.28 -10.74
N ALA A 108 22.70 -12.83 -10.73
CA ALA A 108 23.19 -13.66 -11.82
C ALA A 108 23.43 -15.09 -11.35
N LYS A 109 22.98 -16.08 -12.14
CA LYS A 109 23.43 -17.47 -12.03
C LYS A 109 24.53 -17.70 -13.05
N VAL A 110 25.70 -18.12 -12.59
CA VAL A 110 26.81 -18.50 -13.49
C VAL A 110 26.55 -19.92 -14.00
N THR A 111 26.68 -20.11 -15.31
CA THR A 111 26.56 -21.40 -16.01
C THR A 111 27.76 -21.60 -16.91
N LYS A 112 27.99 -22.83 -17.40
CA LYS A 112 29.10 -23.14 -18.32
C LYS A 112 29.11 -22.23 -19.56
N SER A 113 27.92 -21.87 -20.07
CA SER A 113 27.73 -21.02 -21.25
C SER A 113 27.56 -19.52 -20.93
N GLY A 114 27.94 -19.06 -19.74
CA GLY A 114 27.88 -17.65 -19.35
C GLY A 114 26.95 -17.35 -18.15
N LYS A 115 26.61 -16.07 -17.95
CA LYS A 115 25.80 -15.60 -16.82
C LYS A 115 24.35 -15.39 -17.24
N ARG A 116 23.41 -16.03 -16.53
CA ARG A 116 21.97 -15.76 -16.68
C ARG A 116 21.51 -14.76 -15.62
N PHE A 117 21.05 -13.59 -16.06
CA PHE A 117 20.59 -12.53 -15.19
C PHE A 117 19.10 -12.66 -14.85
N HIS A 118 18.77 -12.27 -13.63
CA HIS A 118 17.40 -12.14 -13.15
C HIS A 118 17.23 -10.81 -12.45
N TYR A 119 16.14 -10.13 -12.76
CA TYR A 119 15.73 -8.88 -12.15
C TYR A 119 14.68 -9.17 -11.09
N THR A 120 14.88 -8.61 -9.91
CA THR A 120 13.93 -8.69 -8.80
C THR A 120 13.47 -7.30 -8.41
N PHE A 121 12.15 -7.12 -8.36
CA PHE A 121 11.49 -5.94 -7.84
C PHE A 121 10.70 -6.29 -6.58
N PHE A 122 10.50 -5.29 -5.73
CA PHE A 122 9.63 -5.39 -4.57
C PHE A 122 8.74 -4.15 -4.56
N ALA A 123 7.46 -4.40 -4.75
CA ALA A 123 6.44 -3.37 -4.84
C ALA A 123 5.64 -3.35 -3.54
N VAL A 124 5.28 -2.15 -3.13
CA VAL A 124 4.31 -1.87 -2.08
C VAL A 124 3.16 -1.13 -2.73
N VAL A 125 1.96 -1.49 -2.34
CA VAL A 125 0.73 -1.01 -2.94
C VAL A 125 -0.23 -0.64 -1.81
N GLY A 126 -0.94 0.48 -1.90
CA GLY A 126 -1.86 0.90 -0.86
C GLY A 126 -2.70 2.11 -1.26
N ASN A 127 -3.76 2.36 -0.49
CA ASN A 127 -4.73 3.43 -0.76
C ASN A 127 -4.71 4.54 0.31
N GLU A 128 -3.64 4.62 1.12
CA GLU A 128 -3.48 5.60 2.21
C GLU A 128 -4.59 5.56 3.29
N ASN A 129 -5.47 4.57 3.22
CA ASN A 129 -6.64 4.40 4.07
C ASN A 129 -6.60 3.06 4.81
N GLY A 130 -5.42 2.68 5.29
CA GLY A 130 -5.26 1.47 6.09
C GLY A 130 -5.21 0.16 5.28
N ILE A 131 -5.25 0.19 3.95
CA ILE A 131 -5.06 -1.03 3.13
C ILE A 131 -3.68 -0.98 2.49
N ILE A 132 -2.89 -2.03 2.73
CA ILE A 132 -1.55 -2.15 2.18
C ILE A 132 -1.26 -3.58 1.73
N GLY A 133 -0.54 -3.71 0.64
CA GLY A 133 -0.04 -4.98 0.12
C GLY A 133 1.42 -4.86 -0.30
N MET A 134 2.11 -6.00 -0.29
CA MET A 134 3.48 -6.06 -0.79
C MET A 134 3.76 -7.35 -1.54
N GLY A 135 4.63 -7.24 -2.53
CA GLY A 135 4.91 -8.33 -3.45
C GLY A 135 6.33 -8.28 -3.97
N LYS A 136 6.94 -9.46 -4.08
CA LYS A 136 8.20 -9.65 -4.82
C LYS A 136 7.88 -10.17 -6.22
N GLY A 137 8.58 -9.67 -7.22
CA GLY A 137 8.53 -10.18 -8.59
C GLY A 137 9.93 -10.47 -9.10
N ARG A 138 10.13 -11.62 -9.73
CA ARG A 138 11.40 -12.03 -10.34
C ARG A 138 11.16 -12.53 -11.75
N SER A 139 11.95 -12.07 -12.70
CA SER A 139 11.93 -12.55 -14.09
C SER A 139 13.27 -12.26 -14.77
N ASN A 140 13.46 -12.77 -15.99
CA ASN A 140 14.63 -12.48 -16.82
C ASN A 140 14.53 -11.09 -17.46
N GLU A 141 13.31 -10.59 -17.64
CA GLU A 141 13.04 -9.25 -18.16
C GLU A 141 12.55 -8.33 -17.04
N PRO A 142 13.00 -7.06 -17.02
CA PRO A 142 12.69 -6.13 -15.94
C PRO A 142 11.21 -5.73 -15.91
N ARG A 143 10.59 -5.47 -17.08
CA ARG A 143 9.17 -5.06 -17.15
C ARG A 143 8.24 -6.16 -16.63
N ILE A 144 8.47 -7.39 -17.04
CA ILE A 144 7.70 -8.55 -16.57
C ILE A 144 7.92 -8.77 -15.06
N ALA A 145 9.14 -8.60 -14.57
CA ALA A 145 9.43 -8.71 -13.13
C ALA A 145 8.68 -7.66 -12.31
N LEU A 146 8.60 -6.42 -12.80
CA LEU A 146 7.86 -5.33 -12.17
C LEU A 146 6.35 -5.63 -12.13
N GLN A 147 5.75 -6.01 -13.26
CA GLN A 147 4.33 -6.39 -13.32
C GLN A 147 4.01 -7.56 -12.37
N LYS A 148 4.89 -8.57 -12.29
CA LYS A 148 4.75 -9.67 -11.32
C LYS A 148 4.81 -9.18 -9.87
N ALA A 149 5.66 -8.20 -9.56
CA ALA A 149 5.75 -7.64 -8.21
C ALA A 149 4.46 -6.92 -7.83
N ILE A 150 3.92 -6.07 -8.72
CA ILE A 150 2.66 -5.34 -8.53
C ILE A 150 1.49 -6.33 -8.38
N ARG A 151 1.40 -7.32 -9.28
CA ARG A 151 0.40 -8.39 -9.19
C ARG A 151 0.45 -9.10 -7.85
N ASN A 152 1.64 -9.51 -7.40
CA ASN A 152 1.80 -10.17 -6.11
C ASN A 152 1.47 -9.26 -4.93
N ALA A 153 1.68 -7.94 -5.04
CA ALA A 153 1.32 -7.00 -3.99
C ALA A 153 -0.20 -6.88 -3.85
N LYS A 154 -0.93 -6.77 -4.97
CA LYS A 154 -2.41 -6.78 -5.01
C LYS A 154 -3.01 -8.06 -4.43
N LEU A 155 -2.36 -9.21 -4.66
CA LEU A 155 -2.83 -10.49 -4.09
C LEU A 155 -2.59 -10.61 -2.58
N ASN A 156 -1.62 -9.87 -2.04
CA ASN A 156 -1.24 -9.93 -0.63
C ASN A 156 -1.63 -8.63 0.10
N LEU A 157 -2.89 -8.23 -0.02
CA LEU A 157 -3.44 -7.11 0.73
C LEU A 157 -3.71 -7.47 2.19
N ILE A 158 -3.53 -6.48 3.05
CA ILE A 158 -3.76 -6.53 4.48
C ILE A 158 -4.42 -5.22 4.88
N LYS A 159 -5.42 -5.33 5.77
CA LYS A 159 -6.00 -4.20 6.49
C LYS A 159 -5.15 -3.93 7.73
N VAL A 160 -4.73 -2.68 7.89
CA VAL A 160 -3.94 -2.17 8.99
C VAL A 160 -4.89 -1.43 9.92
N LYS A 161 -4.95 -1.87 11.18
CA LYS A 161 -5.69 -1.15 12.21
C LYS A 161 -4.90 0.09 12.59
N ARG A 162 -5.48 1.26 12.32
CA ARG A 162 -4.97 2.56 12.77
C ARG A 162 -5.70 2.98 14.03
N GLY A 163 -5.12 3.91 14.78
CA GLY A 163 -5.73 4.43 16.00
C GLY A 163 -4.85 5.41 16.73
N CYS A 164 -5.37 5.93 17.83
CA CYS A 164 -4.63 6.77 18.77
C CYS A 164 -4.18 5.88 19.93
N GLY A 165 -2.96 5.33 19.84
CA GLY A 165 -2.43 4.40 20.85
C GLY A 165 -1.43 5.01 21.82
N SER A 166 -1.10 6.30 21.68
CA SER A 166 -0.17 6.97 22.58
C SER A 166 -0.92 7.39 23.84
N TRP A 167 -0.35 7.12 25.02
CA TRP A 167 -0.91 7.58 26.30
C TRP A 167 -1.11 9.10 26.30
N GLU A 168 -0.16 9.83 25.69
CA GLU A 168 -0.14 11.30 25.67
C GLU A 168 -1.23 11.92 24.81
N CYS A 169 -1.95 11.14 23.98
CA CYS A 169 -2.87 11.66 22.99
C CYS A 169 -4.27 11.06 23.11
N GLY A 170 -5.27 11.91 23.34
CA GLY A 170 -6.69 11.55 23.41
C GLY A 170 -7.53 12.03 22.23
N CYS A 171 -6.90 12.39 21.10
CA CYS A 171 -7.58 13.11 20.00
C CYS A 171 -8.61 12.29 19.20
N GLY A 172 -8.74 10.99 19.44
CA GLY A 172 -9.69 10.11 18.72
C GLY A 172 -9.42 9.90 17.23
N THR A 173 -8.44 10.57 16.63
CA THR A 173 -8.12 10.45 15.20
C THR A 173 -7.19 9.27 14.89
N GLU A 174 -7.41 8.62 13.76
CA GLU A 174 -6.61 7.49 13.26
C GLU A 174 -5.30 7.94 12.58
N HIS A 175 -4.40 8.58 13.33
CA HIS A 175 -3.11 9.06 12.81
C HIS A 175 -1.95 8.08 13.03
N SER A 176 -2.08 7.18 14.01
CA SER A 176 -1.01 6.32 14.53
C SER A 176 -1.45 4.84 14.60
N ILE A 177 -0.70 4.05 15.36
CA ILE A 177 -1.00 2.65 15.66
C ILE A 177 -1.66 2.54 17.04
N PRO A 178 -2.60 1.60 17.29
CA PRO A 178 -3.27 1.46 18.59
C PRO A 178 -2.39 0.91 19.73
N TYR A 179 -1.44 0.02 19.45
CA TYR A 179 -0.55 -0.55 20.46
C TYR A 179 0.81 -0.93 19.88
N LYS A 180 1.80 -1.06 20.75
CA LYS A 180 3.16 -1.45 20.36
C LYS A 180 3.17 -2.85 19.76
N VAL A 181 3.77 -3.00 18.58
CA VAL A 181 3.90 -4.30 17.91
C VAL A 181 5.31 -4.57 17.46
N GLU A 182 5.66 -5.85 17.42
CA GLU A 182 6.94 -6.31 16.91
C GLU A 182 6.76 -7.26 15.72
N GLY A 183 7.47 -6.96 14.63
CA GLY A 183 7.60 -7.80 13.45
C GLY A 183 9.02 -8.31 13.25
N LYS A 184 9.14 -9.55 12.78
CA LYS A 184 10.43 -10.19 12.50
C LYS A 184 10.43 -10.77 11.08
N CYS A 185 11.58 -10.69 10.42
CA CYS A 185 11.86 -11.42 9.19
C CYS A 185 13.36 -11.72 9.11
N GLY A 186 13.73 -13.01 9.19
CA GLY A 186 15.14 -13.40 9.32
C GLY A 186 15.76 -12.86 10.61
N SER A 187 16.93 -12.21 10.48
CA SER A 187 17.62 -11.56 11.60
C SER A 187 17.10 -10.15 11.93
N VAL A 188 16.24 -9.57 11.09
CA VAL A 188 15.74 -8.21 11.27
C VAL A 188 14.51 -8.23 12.17
N ARG A 189 14.54 -7.41 13.23
CA ARG A 189 13.43 -7.17 14.15
C ARG A 189 13.04 -5.70 14.08
N VAL A 190 11.75 -5.42 13.95
CA VAL A 190 11.21 -4.07 13.90
C VAL A 190 10.14 -3.95 14.96
N VAL A 191 10.29 -2.96 15.81
CA VAL A 191 9.34 -2.58 16.85
C VAL A 191 8.69 -1.28 16.41
N LEU A 192 7.37 -1.30 16.28
CA LEU A 192 6.54 -0.14 16.01
C LEU A 192 5.88 0.30 17.31
N MET A 193 6.00 1.58 17.62
CA MET A 193 5.43 2.20 18.82
C MET A 193 4.49 3.32 18.39
N PRO A 194 3.36 3.48 19.10
CA PRO A 194 2.47 4.61 18.87
C PRO A 194 3.20 5.92 19.16
N ALA A 195 2.96 6.91 18.33
CA ALA A 195 3.43 8.29 18.51
C ALA A 195 2.24 9.25 18.67
N PRO A 196 2.38 10.35 19.45
CA PRO A 196 1.40 11.42 19.48
C PRO A 196 1.35 12.19 18.14
N LYS A 197 0.26 12.93 17.95
CA LYS A 197 0.01 13.69 16.71
C LYS A 197 1.06 14.80 16.51
N GLY A 198 1.62 14.89 15.30
CA GLY A 198 2.55 15.96 14.91
C GLY A 198 4.03 15.58 14.98
N VAL A 199 4.34 14.36 15.44
CA VAL A 199 5.70 13.80 15.44
C VAL A 199 6.17 13.47 14.01
N GLY A 200 5.24 13.04 13.16
CA GLY A 200 5.51 12.50 11.84
C GLY A 200 6.11 11.09 11.85
N LEU A 201 6.61 10.69 10.68
CA LEU A 201 7.16 9.36 10.44
C LEU A 201 8.64 9.29 10.84
N VAL A 202 8.93 8.91 12.08
CA VAL A 202 10.29 8.69 12.58
C VAL A 202 10.76 7.28 12.18
N ALA A 203 11.17 7.13 10.93
CA ALA A 203 11.62 5.87 10.36
C ALA A 203 12.62 6.06 9.19
N ASN A 204 13.22 4.96 8.72
CA ASN A 204 14.02 4.95 7.49
C ASN A 204 13.16 5.31 6.26
N ASP A 205 13.76 5.85 5.21
CA ASP A 205 12.99 6.32 4.03
C ASP A 205 12.16 5.21 3.37
N GLU A 206 12.69 3.99 3.27
CA GLU A 206 11.93 2.85 2.75
C GLU A 206 10.76 2.44 3.67
N ALA A 207 10.87 2.67 4.98
CA ALA A 207 9.77 2.44 5.91
C ALA A 207 8.72 3.56 5.81
N LYS A 208 9.15 4.81 5.61
CA LYS A 208 8.24 5.95 5.39
C LYS A 208 7.33 5.71 4.19
N LYS A 209 7.86 5.18 3.09
CA LYS A 209 7.07 4.75 1.91
C LYS A 209 5.94 3.80 2.29
N ILE A 210 6.26 2.76 3.06
CA ILE A 210 5.28 1.77 3.54
C ILE A 210 4.24 2.44 4.44
N PHE A 211 4.65 3.26 5.40
CA PHE A 211 3.71 3.91 6.34
C PHE A 211 2.80 4.93 5.66
N ARG A 212 3.30 5.70 4.69
CA ARG A 212 2.49 6.61 3.87
C ARG A 212 1.40 5.86 3.13
N LEU A 213 1.76 4.79 2.41
CA LEU A 213 0.78 3.97 1.69
C LEU A 213 -0.22 3.26 2.63
N ALA A 214 0.18 2.96 3.87
CA ALA A 214 -0.71 2.43 4.90
C ALA A 214 -1.64 3.50 5.52
N GLY A 215 -1.41 4.78 5.26
CA GLY A 215 -2.20 5.86 5.87
C GLY A 215 -1.83 6.19 7.32
N ILE A 216 -0.63 5.82 7.74
CA ILE A 216 -0.08 6.16 9.06
C ILE A 216 0.69 7.48 8.92
N LYS A 217 0.39 8.45 9.78
CA LYS A 217 1.01 9.79 9.77
C LYS A 217 2.12 9.90 10.80
N ASP A 218 1.90 9.36 11.99
CA ASP A 218 2.81 9.46 13.12
C ASP A 218 3.20 8.07 13.61
N ILE A 219 4.50 7.80 13.74
CA ILE A 219 4.97 6.52 14.26
C ILE A 219 6.40 6.62 14.79
N TRP A 220 6.66 5.92 15.89
CA TRP A 220 8.03 5.66 16.33
C TRP A 220 8.44 4.26 15.91
N MET A 221 9.60 4.17 15.26
CA MET A 221 10.13 2.89 14.80
C MET A 221 11.52 2.64 15.38
N LYS A 222 11.69 1.46 15.97
CA LYS A 222 13.01 0.95 16.37
C LYS A 222 13.31 -0.32 15.60
N SER A 223 14.48 -0.38 14.96
CA SER A 223 14.92 -1.54 14.20
C SER A 223 16.20 -2.13 14.78
N PHE A 224 16.25 -3.46 14.84
CA PHE A 224 17.40 -4.22 15.31
C PHE A 224 17.82 -5.25 14.26
N GLY A 225 19.11 -5.63 14.29
CA GLY A 225 19.71 -6.57 13.36
C GLY A 225 20.18 -5.92 12.05
N VAL A 226 20.35 -6.73 11.00
CA VAL A 226 20.98 -6.30 9.73
C VAL A 226 19.96 -5.59 8.82
N THR A 227 19.76 -4.29 9.06
CA THR A 227 18.82 -3.43 8.30
C THR A 227 19.25 -3.18 6.85
N ALA A 228 20.51 -3.41 6.51
CA ALA A 228 21.02 -3.28 5.14
C ALA A 228 20.24 -4.14 4.13
N THR A 229 19.70 -5.29 4.58
CA THR A 229 18.83 -6.15 3.77
C THR A 229 17.40 -5.64 3.75
N ARG A 230 17.16 -4.65 2.88
CA ARG A 230 15.87 -3.93 2.76
C ARG A 230 14.65 -4.82 2.49
N MET A 231 14.81 -5.92 1.76
CA MET A 231 13.69 -6.86 1.53
C MET A 231 13.18 -7.49 2.83
N ASN A 232 14.11 -7.88 3.72
CA ASN A 232 13.73 -8.48 5.00
C ASN A 232 13.19 -7.41 5.94
N PHE A 233 13.79 -6.22 5.92
CA PHE A 233 13.31 -5.07 6.67
C PHE A 233 11.87 -4.68 6.31
N ALA A 234 11.55 -4.54 5.02
CA ALA A 234 10.20 -4.25 4.55
C ALA A 234 9.19 -5.33 4.97
N LYS A 235 9.56 -6.60 4.83
CA LYS A 235 8.74 -7.72 5.29
C LYS A 235 8.55 -7.73 6.81
N ALA A 236 9.57 -7.36 7.58
CA ALA A 236 9.45 -7.27 9.04
C ALA A 236 8.44 -6.19 9.44
N ILE A 237 8.46 -5.03 8.77
CA ILE A 237 7.46 -3.96 8.96
C ILE A 237 6.05 -4.47 8.63
N PHE A 238 5.89 -5.12 7.47
CA PHE A 238 4.59 -5.65 7.06
C PHE A 238 4.06 -6.75 7.99
N ASN A 239 4.95 -7.60 8.50
CA ASN A 239 4.60 -8.58 9.52
C ASN A 239 4.19 -7.91 10.83
N ALA A 240 4.80 -6.77 11.20
CA ALA A 240 4.39 -5.98 12.36
C ALA A 240 2.99 -5.40 12.15
N LEU A 241 2.74 -4.77 10.98
CA LEU A 241 1.44 -4.21 10.62
C LEU A 241 0.35 -5.28 10.56
N LYS A 242 0.66 -6.47 10.04
CA LYS A 242 -0.26 -7.62 10.03
C LYS A 242 -0.72 -8.04 11.42
N LYS A 243 0.14 -7.94 12.44
CA LYS A 243 -0.19 -8.29 13.83
C LYS A 243 -1.12 -7.28 14.51
N LEU A 244 -1.31 -6.10 13.95
CA LEU A 244 -2.27 -5.11 14.47
C LEU A 244 -3.72 -5.52 14.22
N TYR A 245 -3.94 -6.30 13.18
CA TYR A 245 -5.23 -6.90 12.89
C TYR A 245 -5.19 -8.33 13.44
N VAL A 246 -5.62 -8.50 14.69
CA VAL A 246 -5.79 -9.84 15.30
C VAL A 246 -6.99 -10.50 14.62
N TYR A 247 -6.75 -11.07 13.43
CA TYR A 247 -7.59 -12.12 12.88
C TYR A 247 -6.68 -13.32 12.69
N GLU A 248 -6.78 -14.29 13.59
CA GLU A 248 -6.21 -15.62 13.35
C GLU A 248 -6.89 -16.15 12.09
N ARG A 249 -6.18 -16.13 10.96
CA ARG A 249 -6.52 -17.04 9.87
C ARG A 249 -6.26 -18.45 10.41
N LYS A 250 -7.31 -19.07 10.95
CA LYS A 250 -7.35 -20.53 11.13
C LYS A 250 -7.23 -21.19 9.76
#